data_AF-A0A411YWB1-F1
#
_entry.id   AF-A0A411YWB1-F1
#
_cell.length_a   1.000
_cell.length_b   1.000
_cell.length_c   1.000
_cell.angle_alpha   90.00
_cell.angle_beta   90.00
_cell.angle_gamma   90.00
#
_symmetry.space_group_name_H-M   'P 1'
#
loop_
_entity.id
_entity.type
_entity.pdbx_description
1 polymer ?
#
loop_
_entity_poly.entity_id
_entity_poly.type
_entity_poly.pdbx_seq_one_letter_code
_entity_poly.pdbx_strand_id
1 'polypeptide(L)'
;MAKAGDGARRSDQRQRQALIQIRVTDEEHLLFIRAAQKCGAPGLATWARNLLHKGCGGPSASDRVLSGALGQLAGRMQDIAHLAPKVPPEKIVQAILRVSQELHDVQRKVIGDDREGVP
;
A
#
# COMPACT_ATOMS: atom_id res chain seq x y z
N MET A 1 -13.99 -19.39 -5.60
CA MET A 1 -12.71 -18.72 -5.90
C MET A 1 -12.91 -17.23 -5.66
N ALA A 2 -12.10 -16.59 -4.81
CA ALA A 2 -12.15 -15.14 -4.61
C ALA A 2 -11.49 -14.43 -5.82
N LYS A 3 -12.16 -13.41 -6.36
CA LYS A 3 -11.65 -12.55 -7.42
C LYS A 3 -10.82 -11.40 -6.84
N ALA A 4 -9.93 -10.84 -7.64
CA ALA A 4 -9.20 -9.63 -7.25
C ALA A 4 -10.22 -8.49 -7.07
N GLY A 5 -10.28 -7.91 -5.88
CA GLY A 5 -11.25 -6.86 -5.53
C GLY A 5 -12.21 -7.23 -4.40
N ASP A 6 -12.42 -8.53 -4.14
CA ASP A 6 -13.42 -9.05 -3.18
C ASP A 6 -13.12 -8.75 -1.69
N GLY A 7 -12.06 -7.99 -1.38
CA GLY A 7 -11.67 -7.67 0.01
C GLY A 7 -11.23 -8.87 0.86
N ALA A 8 -11.25 -10.09 0.33
CA ALA A 8 -10.76 -11.28 0.99
C ALA A 8 -9.25 -11.13 1.32
N ARG A 9 -8.83 -11.56 2.51
CA ARG A 9 -7.41 -11.71 2.85
C ARG A 9 -6.75 -12.51 1.72
N ARG A 10 -5.79 -11.90 1.01
CA ARG A 10 -4.98 -12.62 0.03
C ARG A 10 -4.41 -13.85 0.74
N SER A 11 -4.60 -15.04 0.17
CA SER A 11 -3.94 -16.24 0.68
C SER A 11 -2.43 -15.98 0.67
N ASP A 12 -1.76 -16.20 1.81
CA ASP A 12 -0.29 -16.05 1.94
C ASP A 12 0.50 -16.94 0.95
N GLN A 13 -0.19 -17.90 0.35
CA GLN A 13 0.34 -18.93 -0.56
C GLN A 13 0.96 -18.44 -1.88
N ARG A 14 0.96 -17.13 -2.20
CA ARG A 14 1.53 -16.59 -3.44
C ARG A 14 2.45 -15.38 -3.28
N GLN A 15 3.04 -15.15 -2.11
CA GLN A 15 4.27 -14.34 -2.09
C GLN A 15 5.43 -15.20 -2.57
N ARG A 16 5.84 -15.04 -3.84
CA ARG A 16 7.19 -15.47 -4.25
C ARG A 16 8.19 -14.67 -3.42
N GLN A 17 8.67 -15.25 -2.33
CA GLN A 17 9.71 -14.67 -1.50
C GLN A 17 11.05 -14.91 -2.21
N ALA A 18 11.42 -14.01 -3.12
CA ALA A 18 12.80 -13.96 -3.58
C ALA A 18 13.65 -13.40 -2.44
N LEU A 19 14.51 -14.25 -1.88
CA LEU A 19 15.48 -13.83 -0.88
C LEU A 19 16.64 -13.13 -1.60
N ILE A 20 16.91 -11.87 -1.25
CA ILE A 20 18.08 -11.13 -1.72
C ILE A 20 19.06 -11.06 -0.55
N GLN A 21 20.24 -11.65 -0.72
CA GLN A 21 21.35 -11.56 0.22
C GLN A 21 22.49 -10.80 -0.43
N ILE A 22 23.01 -9.79 0.27
CA ILE A 22 24.15 -8.99 -0.16
C ILE A 22 25.24 -9.18 0.88
N ARG A 23 26.43 -9.59 0.44
CA ARG A 23 27.60 -9.66 1.32
C ARG A 23 28.22 -8.27 1.41
N VAL A 24 28.48 -7.84 2.62
CA VAL A 24 29.04 -6.53 2.94
C VAL A 24 30.14 -6.70 3.97
N THR A 25 31.08 -5.77 4.01
CA THR A 25 32.05 -5.68 5.10
C THR A 25 31.37 -5.13 6.37
N ASP A 26 32.03 -5.27 7.52
CA ASP A 26 31.54 -4.71 8.77
C ASP A 26 31.41 -3.17 8.71
N GLU A 27 32.34 -2.51 8.01
CA GLU A 27 32.31 -1.05 7.78
C GLU A 27 31.09 -0.64 6.95
N GLU A 28 30.82 -1.34 5.85
CA GLU A 28 29.65 -1.11 5.00
C GLU A 28 28.35 -1.36 5.75
N HIS A 29 28.30 -2.41 6.57
CA HIS A 29 27.13 -2.72 7.39
C HIS A 29 26.79 -1.58 8.35
N LEU A 30 27.80 -1.01 9.04
CA LEU A 30 27.61 0.15 9.91
C LEU A 30 27.15 1.39 9.14
N LEU A 31 27.71 1.64 7.95
CA LEU A 31 27.29 2.74 7.09
C LEU A 31 25.82 2.62 6.68
N PHE A 32 25.38 1.41 6.32
CA PHE A 32 24.00 1.17 5.91
C PHE A 32 23.01 1.29 7.07
N ILE A 33 23.37 0.84 8.28
CA ILE A 33 22.53 1.05 9.48
C ILE A 33 22.31 2.55 9.72
N ARG A 34 23.36 3.36 9.67
CA ARG A 34 23.25 4.81 9.85
C ARG A 34 22.41 5.45 8.75
N ALA A 35 22.58 5.02 7.50
CA ALA A 35 21.77 5.50 6.39
C ALA A 35 20.29 5.16 6.56
N ALA A 36 19.97 3.93 6.99
CA ALA A 36 18.60 3.50 7.28
C ALA A 36 17.94 4.35 8.37
N GLN A 37 18.68 4.63 9.46
CA GLN A 37 18.20 5.50 10.55
C GLN A 37 17.96 6.93 10.09
N LYS A 38 18.89 7.52 9.32
CA LYS A 38 18.73 8.87 8.77
C LYS A 38 17.51 9.00 7.88
N CYS A 39 17.15 7.95 7.16
CA CYS A 39 15.97 7.90 6.30
C CYS A 39 14.67 7.52 7.04
N GLY A 40 14.69 7.37 8.37
CA GLY A 40 13.52 6.96 9.16
C GLY A 40 13.02 5.54 8.84
N ALA A 41 13.86 4.69 8.26
CA ALA A 41 13.43 3.35 7.88
C ALA A 41 13.28 2.45 9.13
N PRO A 42 12.23 1.60 9.20
CA PRO A 42 12.01 0.68 10.33
C PRO A 42 13.12 -0.38 10.52
N GLY A 43 14.06 -0.47 9.58
CA GLY A 43 15.18 -1.39 9.61
C GLY A 43 15.94 -1.44 8.30
N LEU A 44 17.12 -2.07 8.35
CA LEU A 44 18.05 -2.16 7.22
C LEU A 44 17.45 -2.85 5.99
N ALA A 45 16.71 -3.95 6.20
CA ALA A 45 16.07 -4.69 5.11
C ALA A 45 14.99 -3.85 4.39
N THR A 46 14.20 -3.08 5.13
CA THR A 46 13.19 -2.18 4.57
C THR A 46 13.84 -1.06 3.78
N TRP A 47 14.90 -0.46 4.32
CA TRP A 47 15.70 0.56 3.64
C TRP A 47 16.30 0.04 2.32
N ALA A 48 16.95 -1.12 2.35
CA ALA A 48 17.58 -1.71 1.17
C ALA A 48 16.54 -2.07 0.08
N ARG A 49 15.38 -2.63 0.45
CA ARG A 49 14.29 -2.88 -0.50
C ARG A 49 13.77 -1.59 -1.13
N ASN A 50 13.64 -0.52 -0.34
CA ASN A 50 13.20 0.77 -0.85
C ASN A 50 14.21 1.36 -1.85
N LEU A 51 15.51 1.22 -1.59
CA LEU A 51 16.57 1.61 -2.54
C LEU A 51 16.52 0.80 -3.83
N LEU A 52 16.41 -0.54 -3.73
CA LEU A 52 16.30 -1.41 -4.89
C LEU A 52 15.07 -1.07 -5.73
N HIS A 53 13.93 -0.78 -5.10
CA HIS A 53 12.73 -0.35 -5.83
C HIS A 53 12.91 0.99 -6.54
N LYS A 54 13.52 1.98 -5.88
CA LYS A 54 13.84 3.28 -6.50
C LYS A 54 14.80 3.11 -7.68
N GLY A 55 15.84 2.28 -7.55
CA GLY A 55 16.83 2.04 -8.60
C GLY A 55 16.31 1.24 -9.80
N CYS A 56 15.33 0.36 -9.60
CA CYS A 56 14.73 -0.45 -10.66
C CYS A 56 13.53 0.23 -11.36
N GLY A 57 13.20 1.48 -11.05
CA GLY A 57 12.09 2.21 -11.67
C GLY A 57 10.70 1.64 -11.34
N GLY A 58 10.58 0.88 -10.25
CA GLY A 58 9.30 0.34 -9.81
C GLY A 58 8.45 1.39 -9.10
N PRO A 59 7.11 1.29 -9.14
CA PRO A 59 6.25 2.12 -8.30
C PRO A 59 6.67 1.96 -6.85
N SER A 60 6.73 3.07 -6.12
CA SER A 60 7.17 3.09 -4.74
C SER A 60 6.27 2.19 -3.87
N ALA A 61 6.73 1.85 -2.67
CA ALA A 61 5.90 1.07 -1.74
C ALA A 61 4.58 1.78 -1.43
N SER A 62 4.59 3.12 -1.32
CA SER A 62 3.41 3.98 -1.18
C SER A 62 2.50 3.89 -2.40
N ASP A 63 3.02 3.96 -3.62
CA ASP A 63 2.20 3.87 -4.85
C ASP A 63 1.44 2.55 -4.94
N ARG A 64 2.07 1.45 -4.51
CA ARG A 64 1.45 0.12 -4.49
C ARG A 64 0.36 0.01 -3.43
N VAL A 65 0.59 0.57 -2.24
CA VAL A 65 -0.41 0.62 -1.16
C VAL A 65 -1.60 1.47 -1.60
N LEU A 66 -1.34 2.63 -2.21
CA LEU A 66 -2.37 3.52 -2.76
C LEU A 66 -3.19 2.83 -3.86
N SER A 67 -2.52 2.22 -4.83
CA SER A 67 -3.19 1.47 -5.91
C SER A 67 -4.05 0.34 -5.36
N GLY A 68 -3.58 -0.34 -4.30
CA GLY A 68 -4.35 -1.38 -3.61
C GLY A 68 -5.59 -0.84 -2.91
N ALA A 69 -5.47 0.28 -2.20
CA ALA A 69 -6.59 0.93 -1.51
C ALA A 69 -7.65 1.44 -2.49
N LEU A 70 -7.22 2.10 -3.58
CA LEU A 70 -8.12 2.57 -4.65
C LEU A 70 -8.84 1.41 -5.34
N GLY A 71 -8.13 0.30 -5.60
CA GLY A 71 -8.74 -0.90 -6.17
C GLY A 71 -9.83 -1.52 -5.28
N GLN A 72 -9.64 -1.51 -3.96
CA GLN A 72 -10.66 -1.97 -3.01
C GLN A 72 -11.89 -1.04 -2.97
N LEU A 73 -11.67 0.27 -2.99
CA LEU A 73 -12.77 1.25 -3.04
C LEU A 73 -13.57 1.12 -4.34
N ALA A 74 -12.89 0.93 -5.47
CA ALA A 74 -13.54 0.69 -6.76
C ALA A 74 -14.39 -0.60 -6.75
N GLY A 75 -13.87 -1.69 -6.18
CA GLY A 75 -14.63 -2.94 -6.01
C GLY A 75 -15.91 -2.74 -5.18
N ARG A 76 -15.80 -2.05 -4.05
CA ARG A 76 -16.96 -1.72 -3.20
C ARG A 76 -17.99 -0.84 -3.90
N MET A 77 -17.56 0.15 -4.67
CA MET A 77 -18.48 0.97 -5.48
C MET A 77 -19.20 0.14 -6.54
N GLN A 78 -18.50 -0.81 -7.16
CA GLN A 78 -19.11 -1.72 -8.13
C GLN A 78 -20.13 -2.65 -7.46
N ASP A 79 -19.86 -3.15 -6.25
CA ASP A 79 -20.80 -3.93 -5.47
C ASP A 79 -22.05 -3.11 -5.08
N ILE A 80 -21.86 -1.85 -4.67
CA ILE A 80 -22.96 -0.93 -4.39
C ILE A 80 -23.82 -0.72 -5.64
N ALA A 81 -23.21 -0.46 -6.79
CA ALA A 81 -23.92 -0.29 -8.05
C ALA A 81 -24.70 -1.55 -8.46
N HIS A 82 -24.14 -2.74 -8.23
CA HIS A 82 -24.81 -4.00 -8.54
C HIS A 82 -25.97 -4.32 -7.59
N LEU A 83 -25.83 -3.94 -6.32
CA LEU A 83 -26.85 -4.17 -5.30
C LEU A 83 -27.92 -3.07 -5.28
N ALA A 84 -27.63 -1.88 -5.79
CA ALA A 84 -28.55 -0.73 -5.79
C ALA A 84 -29.98 -1.03 -6.26
N PRO A 85 -30.23 -1.87 -7.28
CA PRO A 85 -31.59 -2.21 -7.69
C PRO A 85 -32.35 -3.11 -6.69
N LYS A 86 -31.64 -3.72 -5.73
CA LYS A 86 -32.13 -4.81 -4.85
C LYS A 86 -32.20 -4.42 -3.37
N VAL A 87 -31.75 -3.22 -3.00
CA VAL A 87 -31.73 -2.75 -1.60
C VAL A 87 -32.43 -1.41 -1.45
N PRO A 88 -32.99 -1.10 -0.26
CA PRO A 88 -33.56 0.19 0.03
C PRO A 88 -32.56 1.33 -0.18
N PRO A 89 -33.01 2.49 -0.72
CA PRO A 89 -32.15 3.65 -0.99
C PRO A 89 -31.30 4.10 0.21
N GLU A 90 -31.82 3.98 1.42
CA GLU A 90 -31.13 4.40 2.65
C GLU A 90 -29.85 3.59 2.88
N LYS A 91 -29.87 2.30 2.56
CA LYS A 91 -28.69 1.42 2.68
C LYS A 91 -27.63 1.75 1.63
N ILE A 92 -28.06 2.17 0.44
CA ILE A 92 -27.16 2.60 -0.64
C ILE A 92 -26.46 3.89 -0.23
N VAL A 93 -27.22 4.87 0.28
CA VAL A 93 -26.68 6.15 0.77
C VAL A 93 -25.65 5.93 1.88
N GLN A 94 -25.96 5.06 2.87
CA GLN A 94 -24.99 4.73 3.92
C GLN A 94 -23.72 4.06 3.38
N ALA A 95 -23.85 3.17 2.40
CA ALA A 95 -22.70 2.51 1.79
C ALA A 95 -21.82 3.52 1.01
N ILE A 96 -22.43 4.44 0.26
CA ILE A 96 -21.71 5.51 -0.44
C ILE A 96 -20.99 6.42 0.55
N LEU A 97 -21.66 6.87 1.62
CA LEU A 97 -21.04 7.72 2.64
C LEU A 97 -19.82 7.05 3.27
N ARG A 98 -19.90 5.74 3.55
CA ARG A 98 -18.77 4.98 4.07
C ARG A 98 -17.59 4.94 3.11
N VAL A 99 -17.84 4.64 1.83
CA VAL A 99 -16.78 4.62 0.80
C VAL A 99 -16.16 6.00 0.61
N SER A 100 -16.97 7.07 0.63
CA SER A 100 -16.48 8.45 0.56
C SER A 100 -15.58 8.81 1.73
N GLN A 101 -15.90 8.38 2.95
CA GLN A 101 -15.05 8.59 4.11
C GLN A 101 -13.71 7.86 3.99
N GLU A 102 -13.74 6.58 3.57
CA GLU A 102 -12.53 5.79 3.37
C GLU A 102 -11.64 6.38 2.26
N LEU A 103 -12.24 6.91 1.18
CA LEU A 103 -11.51 7.63 0.13
C LEU A 103 -10.85 8.89 0.69
N HIS A 104 -11.56 9.66 1.51
CA HIS A 104 -11.02 10.85 2.15
C HIS A 104 -9.85 10.51 3.09
N ASP A 105 -9.92 9.40 3.80
CA ASP A 105 -8.82 8.93 4.66
C ASP A 105 -7.60 8.50 3.84
N VAL A 106 -7.81 7.83 2.69
CA VAL A 106 -6.73 7.51 1.75
C VAL A 106 -6.10 8.80 1.20
N GLN A 107 -6.91 9.76 0.76
CA GLN A 107 -6.44 11.05 0.25
C GLN A 107 -5.63 11.82 1.31
N ARG A 108 -6.09 11.84 2.56
CA ARG A 108 -5.36 12.47 3.67
C ARG A 108 -4.01 11.81 3.92
N LYS A 109 -3.93 10.47 3.83
CA LYS A 109 -2.65 9.76 3.99
C LYS A 109 -1.68 10.08 2.85
N VAL A 110 -2.16 10.15 1.61
CA VAL A 110 -1.31 10.50 0.46
C VAL A 110 -0.79 11.94 0.55
N ILE A 111 -1.68 12.90 0.80
CA ILE A 111 -1.31 14.33 0.87
C ILE A 111 -0.55 14.66 2.16
N GLY A 112 -0.83 13.93 3.25
CA GLY A 112 -0.18 14.08 4.55
C GLY A 112 1.24 13.49 4.57
N ASP A 113 1.44 12.31 4.00
CA ASP A 113 2.75 11.66 3.92
C ASP A 113 3.69 12.36 2.93
N ASP A 114 3.16 13.05 1.91
CA ASP A 114 3.95 13.88 0.98
C ASP A 114 4.63 15.09 1.67
N ARG A 115 4.25 15.44 2.91
CA ARG A 115 4.88 16.53 3.68
C ARG A 115 6.02 16.11 4.60
N GLU A 116 6.25 14.82 4.83
CA GLU A 116 7.33 14.34 5.71
C GLU A 116 8.56 13.77 4.96
N GLY A 117 8.60 13.85 3.63
CA GLY A 117 9.57 13.09 2.83
C GLY A 117 10.28 13.81 1.69
N VAL A 118 10.28 15.15 1.65
CA VAL A 118 11.09 15.91 0.67
C VAL A 118 12.27 16.56 1.40
N PRO A 119 13.53 16.34 0.95
CA PRO A 119 14.69 17.05 1.49
C PRO A 119 14.59 18.58 1.32
#